data_AF-A0A9D8AHV0-F1
#
_entry.id   AF-A0A9D8AHV0-F1
#
_cell.length_a   1.000
_cell.length_b   1.000
_cell.length_c   1.000
_cell.angle_alpha   90.00
_cell.angle_beta   90.00
_cell.angle_gamma   90.00
#
_symmetry.space_group_name_H-M   'P 1'
#
loop_
_entity.id
_entity.type
_entity.pdbx_description
1 polymer ?
#
loop_
_entity_poly.entity_id
_entity_poly.type
_entity_poly.pdbx_seq_one_letter_code
_entity_poly.pdbx_strand_id
1 'polypeptide(L)'
;MKNIINLLDVVALTVDLPEYKLYRGQVGTVVEILANGKAYEVEFSDQNGRTFESIGLRSDHIMVLHYEPITDDSVLVANAV
;
A
#
# COMPACT_ATOMS: atom_id res chain seq x y z
N MET A 1 -5.71 3.52 14.75
CA MET A 1 -6.33 3.50 13.41
C MET A 1 -6.03 2.17 12.75
N LYS A 2 -7.00 1.51 12.13
CA LYS A 2 -6.72 0.38 11.24
C LYS A 2 -6.43 1.02 9.88
N ASN A 3 -5.21 0.92 9.37
CA ASN A 3 -4.89 1.42 8.03
C ASN A 3 -5.70 0.58 7.02
N ILE A 4 -6.79 1.14 6.53
CA ILE A 4 -7.59 0.54 5.47
C ILE A 4 -6.81 0.73 4.18
N ILE A 5 -6.46 -0.37 3.52
CA ILE A 5 -5.80 -0.36 2.23
C ILE A 5 -6.89 -0.32 1.15
N ASN A 6 -6.82 0.66 0.27
CA ASN A 6 -7.76 0.91 -0.82
C ASN A 6 -7.11 0.72 -2.19
N LEU A 7 -7.94 0.66 -3.23
CA LEU A 7 -7.47 0.73 -4.61
C LEU A 7 -6.71 2.05 -4.84
N LEU A 8 -5.61 1.96 -5.59
CA LEU A 8 -4.69 3.06 -5.90
C LEU A 8 -3.85 3.58 -4.73
N ASP A 9 -3.93 2.97 -3.55
CA ASP A 9 -2.98 3.28 -2.47
C ASP A 9 -1.56 2.92 -2.92
N VAL A 10 -0.63 3.85 -2.68
CA VAL A 10 0.80 3.58 -2.82
C VAL A 10 1.28 2.88 -1.57
N VAL A 11 1.99 1.76 -1.74
CA VAL A 11 2.47 0.91 -0.65
C VAL A 11 3.96 0.64 -0.80
N ALA A 12 4.62 0.32 0.31
CA ALA A 12 5.94 -0.29 0.31
C ALA A 12 5.87 -1.74 0.76
N LEU A 13 6.66 -2.61 0.14
CA LEU A 13 6.85 -3.97 0.58
C LEU A 13 7.57 -3.99 1.95
N THR A 14 7.08 -4.80 2.90
CA THR A 14 7.65 -4.90 4.27
C THR A 14 8.52 -6.15 4.46
N VAL A 15 8.55 -7.03 3.47
CA VAL A 15 9.28 -8.31 3.44
C VAL A 15 10.14 -8.39 2.18
N ASP A 16 11.12 -9.29 2.14
CA ASP A 16 11.83 -9.62 0.90
C ASP A 16 11.11 -10.76 0.18
N LEU A 17 10.98 -10.66 -1.15
CA LEU A 17 10.39 -11.70 -2.02
C LEU A 17 11.34 -11.94 -3.21
N PRO A 18 12.49 -12.58 -2.98
CA PRO A 18 13.55 -12.73 -3.99
C PRO A 18 13.10 -13.53 -5.22
N GLU A 19 12.09 -14.40 -5.10
CA GLU A 19 11.49 -15.14 -6.22
C GLU A 19 10.88 -14.21 -7.28
N TYR A 20 10.42 -13.03 -6.87
CA TYR A 20 9.87 -11.98 -7.75
C TYR A 20 10.87 -10.84 -7.99
N LYS A 21 12.12 -10.98 -7.49
CA LYS A 21 13.14 -9.92 -7.48
C LYS A 21 12.66 -8.63 -6.79
N LEU A 22 11.77 -8.77 -5.81
CA LEU A 22 11.26 -7.67 -5.00
C LEU A 22 11.91 -7.70 -3.63
N TYR A 23 12.27 -6.53 -3.12
CA TYR A 23 12.92 -6.39 -1.82
C TYR A 23 12.13 -5.45 -0.92
N ARG A 24 12.31 -5.59 0.39
CA ARG A 24 11.69 -4.72 1.38
C ARG A 24 12.00 -3.26 1.06
N GLY A 25 10.98 -2.41 1.12
CA GLY A 25 11.04 -0.98 0.82
C GLY A 25 10.69 -0.63 -0.62
N GLN A 26 10.48 -1.63 -1.48
CA GLN A 26 10.09 -1.40 -2.87
C GLN A 26 8.65 -0.87 -2.95
N VAL A 27 8.47 0.17 -3.76
CA VAL A 27 7.21 0.91 -3.88
C VAL A 27 6.35 0.29 -4.97
N GLY A 28 5.08 0.08 -4.66
CA GLY A 28 4.06 -0.40 -5.60
C GLY A 28 2.73 0.29 -5.38
N THR A 29 1.77 -0.01 -6.25
CA THR A 29 0.41 0.54 -6.23
C THR A 29 -0.60 -0.59 -6.14
N VAL A 30 -1.60 -0.48 -5.27
CA VAL A 30 -2.70 -1.45 -5.20
C VAL A 30 -3.59 -1.30 -6.44
N VAL A 31 -3.68 -2.35 -7.27
CA VAL A 31 -4.46 -2.36 -8.51
C VAL A 31 -5.68 -3.26 -8.45
N GLU A 32 -5.77 -4.15 -7.44
CA GLU A 32 -6.97 -4.94 -7.18
C GLU A 32 -7.11 -5.30 -5.69
N ILE A 33 -8.34 -5.40 -5.19
CA ILE A 33 -8.66 -5.91 -3.86
C ILE A 33 -9.11 -7.37 -3.99
N LEU A 34 -8.34 -8.28 -3.41
CA LEU A 34 -8.55 -9.72 -3.54
C LEU A 34 -9.09 -10.34 -2.25
N ALA A 35 -9.65 -11.55 -2.36
CA ALA A 35 -10.05 -12.39 -1.23
C ALA A 35 -10.92 -11.66 -0.18
N ASN A 36 -11.87 -10.82 -0.62
CA ASN A 36 -12.72 -10.00 0.22
C ASN A 36 -11.94 -9.07 1.18
N GLY A 37 -10.88 -8.43 0.68
CA GLY A 37 -10.05 -7.50 1.46
C GLY A 37 -9.03 -8.16 2.37
N LYS A 38 -8.67 -9.43 2.09
CA LYS A 38 -7.59 -10.15 2.80
C LYS A 38 -6.27 -10.16 2.05
N ALA A 39 -6.30 -9.82 0.76
CA ALA A 39 -5.14 -9.71 -0.10
C ALA A 39 -5.35 -8.59 -1.12
N TYR A 40 -4.28 -8.19 -1.78
CA TYR A 40 -4.22 -7.05 -2.68
C TYR A 40 -3.30 -7.41 -3.83
N GLU A 41 -3.71 -7.15 -5.06
CA GLU A 41 -2.76 -7.16 -6.18
C GLU A 41 -2.01 -5.84 -6.17
N VAL A 42 -0.68 -5.92 -6.14
CA VAL A 42 0.20 -4.76 -6.12
C VAL A 42 1.07 -4.78 -7.37
N GLU A 43 0.96 -3.71 -8.14
CA GLU A 43 1.78 -3.45 -9.31
C GLU A 43 3.06 -2.71 -8.90
N PHE A 44 4.21 -3.19 -9.39
CA PHE A 44 5.51 -2.59 -9.23
C PHE A 44 6.03 -2.11 -10.60
N SER A 45 6.31 -0.81 -10.67
CA SER A 45 6.68 -0.13 -11.92
C SER A 45 8.01 0.60 -11.78
N ASP A 46 8.77 0.65 -12.88
CA ASP A 46 10.04 1.39 -12.94
C ASP A 46 9.79 2.92 -12.96
N GLN A 47 10.87 3.70 -13.01
CA GLN A 47 10.79 5.17 -13.05
C GLN A 47 10.13 5.72 -14.34
N ASN A 48 9.95 4.89 -15.37
CA ASN A 48 9.24 5.24 -16.60
C ASN A 48 7.77 4.82 -16.56
N GLY A 49 7.28 4.30 -15.43
CA GLY A 49 5.92 3.79 -15.29
C GLY A 49 5.69 2.45 -15.99
N ARG A 50 6.76 1.69 -16.31
CA ARG A 50 6.62 0.35 -16.87
C ARG A 50 6.52 -0.67 -15.76
N THR A 51 5.41 -1.39 -15.73
CA THR A 51 5.22 -2.56 -14.88
C THR A 51 6.30 -3.59 -15.15
N PHE A 52 7.01 -4.00 -14.11
CA PHE A 52 7.94 -5.13 -14.17
C PHE A 52 7.49 -6.29 -13.28
N GLU A 53 6.59 -6.05 -12.31
CA GLU A 53 5.88 -7.12 -11.62
C GLU A 53 4.47 -6.72 -11.17
N SER A 54 3.58 -7.70 -11.04
CA SER A 54 2.28 -7.57 -10.39
C SER A 54 1.93 -8.86 -9.65
N ILE A 55 1.82 -8.78 -8.32
CA ILE A 55 1.63 -9.97 -7.49
C ILE A 55 0.60 -9.75 -6.37
N GLY A 56 -0.08 -10.84 -5.99
CA GLY A 56 -0.99 -10.86 -4.86
C GLY A 56 -0.25 -10.89 -3.52
N LEU A 57 -0.46 -9.86 -2.70
CA LEU A 57 0.16 -9.69 -1.39
C LEU A 57 -0.89 -9.65 -0.28
N ARG A 58 -0.53 -10.18 0.88
CA ARG A 58 -1.32 -10.03 2.10
C ARG A 58 -1.06 -8.66 2.74
N SER A 59 -1.98 -8.20 3.58
CA SER A 59 -1.83 -6.92 4.28
C SER A 59 -0.59 -6.83 5.15
N ASP A 60 -0.08 -7.94 5.70
CA ASP A 60 1.14 -7.98 6.51
C ASP A 60 2.44 -7.85 5.69
N HIS A 61 2.37 -7.99 4.36
CA HIS A 61 3.51 -7.82 3.46
C HIS A 61 3.68 -6.38 2.95
N ILE A 62 2.73 -5.48 3.24
CA ILE A 62 2.71 -4.12 2.66
C ILE A 62 2.37 -3.07 3.71
N MET A 63 2.86 -1.85 3.48
CA MET A 63 2.60 -0.68 4.30
C MET A 63 2.18 0.48 3.40
N VAL A 64 1.00 1.07 3.65
CA VAL A 64 0.55 2.28 2.94
C VAL A 64 1.52 3.44 3.21
N LEU A 65 1.91 4.12 2.14
CA LEU A 65 2.78 5.29 2.19
C LEU A 65 1.95 6.57 2.18
N HIS A 66 2.31 7.49 3.07
CA HIS A 66 1.73 8.82 3.15
C HIS A 66 2.82 9.84 2.80
N TYR A 67 2.61 10.61 1.73
CA TYR A 67 3.55 11.63 1.27
C TYR A 67 3.41 12.95 2.04
N GLU A 68 2.21 13.20 2.55
CA GLU A 68 1.88 14.39 3.32
C GLU A 68 1.66 14.04 4.80
N PRO A 69 1.88 14.99 5.73
CA PRO A 69 1.46 14.84 7.11
C PRO A 69 -0.03 14.54 7.20
N ILE A 70 -0.40 13.59 8.05
CA ILE A 70 -1.80 13.30 8.32
C ILE A 70 -2.34 14.44 9.19
N THR A 71 -3.06 15.38 8.57
CA THR A 71 -3.83 16.39 9.31
C THR A 71 -5.09 15.73 9.82
N ASP A 72 -5.18 15.60 11.14
CA ASP A 72 -6.29 14.91 11.76
C ASP A 72 -7.53 15.83 11.82
N ASP A 73 -8.28 15.95 10.71
CA ASP A 73 -9.56 16.66 10.69
C ASP A 73 -10.61 15.98 11.60
N SER A 74 -10.34 14.76 12.07
CA SER A 74 -11.16 14.06 13.07
C SER A 74 -10.89 14.51 14.52
N VAL A 75 -9.82 15.29 14.77
CA VAL A 75 -9.51 15.84 16.11
C VAL A 75 -10.27 17.13 16.41
N LEU A 76 -10.65 17.92 15.39
CA LEU A 76 -11.26 19.24 15.61
C LEU A 76 -12.75 19.21 15.95
N VAL A 77 -13.46 18.12 15.67
CA VAL A 77 -14.91 17.99 16.01
C VAL A 77 -15.17 17.46 17.42
N ALA A 78 -14.17 16.92 18.12
CA ALA A 78 -14.35 16.36 19.46
C ALA A 78 -14.21 17.37 20.62
N ASN A 79 -13.67 18.57 20.36
CA ASN A 79 -13.45 19.63 21.36
C ASN A 79 -14.36 20.86 21.17
N ALA A 80 -15.40 20.74 20.36
CA ALA A 80 -16.43 21.78 20.18
C ALA A 80 -17.76 21.32 20.81
N VAL A 81 -17.76 21.11 22.12
CA VAL A 81 -18.96 21.12 22.98
C VAL A 81 -18.62 21.77 24.31
#